data_AF-A0A0G0L2D0-F1
#
_entry.id   AF-A0A0G0L2D0-F1
#
_cell.length_a   1.000
_cell.length_b   1.000
_cell.length_c   1.000
_cell.angle_alpha   90.00
_cell.angle_beta   90.00
_cell.angle_gamma   90.00
#
_symmetry.space_group_name_H-M   'P 1'
#
loop_
_entity.id
_entity.type
_entity.pdbx_description
1 polymer ?
#
loop_
_entity_poly.entity_id
_entity_poly.type
_entity_poly.pdbx_seq_one_letter_code
_entity_poly.pdbx_strand_id
1 'polypeptide(L)'
;MIKKLKFIIILLLLLFVSTKGINAQTSPIKVSPDGHFLEYKGRKVLLIGDSVTQGWMELGTNFNQTDYLNTLSAKGINAVLLWTYIGVVNQVQDARIGYDAPEIWPWKKSGSLFDLSQFNQPYFDRLKSFVSTAEAKGIIVIITVHDGWTKERFSGHPFNQALGGPLSVRDDYVNLGISTNKLRQEAFAQKLISELGAYSNVMFEMFNEGDWYNQT
;
A
#
# COMPACT_ATOMS: atom_id res chain seq x y z
N MET A 1 -22.93 -30.41 69.12
CA MET A 1 -21.79 -29.51 68.84
C MET A 1 -20.99 -30.15 67.71
N ILE A 2 -20.89 -29.50 66.52
CA ILE A 2 -19.98 -29.83 65.39
C ILE A 2 -20.36 -31.12 64.60
N LYS A 3 -20.50 -31.21 63.26
CA LYS A 3 -20.46 -30.30 62.09
C LYS A 3 -21.20 -31.01 60.93
N LYS A 4 -21.75 -30.19 60.03
CA LYS A 4 -22.48 -30.52 58.80
C LYS A 4 -21.59 -31.19 57.76
N LEU A 5 -22.13 -32.12 56.97
CA LEU A 5 -21.63 -32.39 55.61
C LEU A 5 -22.83 -32.66 54.69
N LYS A 6 -23.30 -31.61 54.01
CA LYS A 6 -24.27 -31.72 52.90
C LYS A 6 -23.46 -31.88 51.61
N PHE A 7 -23.59 -33.03 50.97
CA PHE A 7 -23.12 -33.25 49.61
C PHE A 7 -24.05 -32.48 48.66
N ILE A 8 -23.57 -31.41 48.05
CA ILE A 8 -24.21 -30.75 46.91
C ILE A 8 -23.29 -30.96 45.73
N ILE A 9 -23.69 -31.85 44.83
CA ILE A 9 -23.06 -32.04 43.52
C ILE A 9 -23.51 -30.85 42.66
N ILE A 10 -22.64 -29.85 42.52
CA ILE A 10 -22.81 -28.78 41.53
C ILE A 10 -22.26 -29.31 40.21
N LEU A 11 -23.15 -29.69 39.32
CA LEU A 11 -22.84 -30.05 37.93
C LEU A 11 -22.49 -28.75 37.17
N LEU A 12 -21.20 -28.42 37.10
CA LEU A 12 -20.68 -27.39 36.22
C LEU A 12 -20.74 -27.89 34.77
N LEU A 13 -21.83 -27.58 34.06
CA LEU A 13 -21.83 -27.62 32.60
C LEU A 13 -20.92 -26.50 32.10
N LEU A 14 -19.66 -26.83 31.84
CA LEU A 14 -18.79 -26.06 30.96
C LEU A 14 -19.35 -26.19 29.54
N LEU A 15 -20.21 -25.25 29.17
CA LEU A 15 -20.49 -24.95 27.77
C LEU A 15 -19.18 -24.46 27.14
N PHE A 16 -18.40 -25.39 26.61
CA PHE A 16 -17.46 -25.09 25.54
C PHE A 16 -18.31 -24.64 24.35
N VAL A 17 -18.68 -23.36 24.33
CA VAL A 17 -18.96 -22.69 23.07
C VAL A 17 -17.65 -22.74 22.32
N SER A 18 -17.52 -23.73 21.44
CA SER A 18 -16.52 -23.69 20.40
C SER A 18 -16.81 -22.41 19.63
N THR A 19 -16.12 -21.34 19.98
CA THR A 19 -15.93 -20.21 19.07
C THR A 19 -15.14 -20.79 17.91
N LYS A 20 -15.83 -21.49 16.99
CA LYS A 20 -15.42 -21.46 15.60
C LYS A 20 -15.26 -19.98 15.35
N GLY A 21 -14.01 -19.54 15.25
CA GLY A 21 -13.70 -18.16 14.95
C GLY A 21 -14.63 -17.81 13.81
N ILE A 22 -15.54 -16.88 14.06
CA ILE A 22 -16.15 -16.16 12.97
C ILE A 22 -14.90 -15.58 12.33
N ASN A 23 -14.43 -16.22 11.26
CA ASN A 23 -13.65 -15.55 10.25
C ASN A 23 -14.54 -14.36 9.96
N ALA A 24 -14.22 -13.21 10.58
CA ALA A 24 -14.79 -11.96 10.17
C ALA A 24 -14.39 -11.93 8.71
N GLN A 25 -15.32 -12.30 7.84
CA GLN A 25 -15.10 -12.27 6.42
C GLN A 25 -14.93 -10.79 6.17
N THR A 26 -13.67 -10.36 6.16
CA THR A 26 -13.27 -8.96 6.11
C THR A 26 -13.72 -8.50 4.74
N SER A 27 -14.96 -8.01 4.69
CA SER A 27 -15.60 -7.63 3.45
C SER A 27 -14.78 -6.46 2.93
N PRO A 28 -14.18 -6.58 1.73
CA PRO A 28 -13.36 -5.52 1.19
C PRO A 28 -14.20 -4.24 1.07
N ILE A 29 -13.53 -3.10 1.13
CA ILE A 29 -14.18 -1.84 0.76
C ILE A 29 -14.77 -1.98 -0.64
N LYS A 30 -16.03 -1.56 -0.78
CA LYS A 30 -16.80 -1.74 -2.02
C LYS A 30 -17.76 -0.57 -2.22
N VAL A 31 -18.25 -0.43 -3.45
CA VAL A 31 -19.35 0.49 -3.74
C VAL A 31 -20.65 -0.09 -3.16
N SER A 32 -21.49 0.75 -2.56
CA SER A 32 -22.81 0.38 -2.07
C SER A 32 -23.74 -0.06 -3.22
N PRO A 33 -24.78 -0.87 -2.97
CA PRO A 33 -25.71 -1.30 -4.01
C PRO A 33 -26.43 -0.16 -4.75
N ASP A 34 -26.59 0.99 -4.09
CA ASP A 34 -27.17 2.21 -4.68
C ASP A 34 -26.17 3.03 -5.52
N GLY A 35 -24.88 2.65 -5.52
CA GLY A 35 -23.84 3.31 -6.31
C GLY A 35 -23.35 4.65 -5.75
N HIS A 36 -23.86 5.11 -4.61
CA HIS A 36 -23.62 6.47 -4.12
C HIS A 36 -22.59 6.57 -2.99
N PHE A 37 -22.25 5.44 -2.35
CA PHE A 37 -21.38 5.42 -1.18
C PHE A 37 -20.35 4.29 -1.30
N LEU A 38 -19.35 4.36 -0.44
CA LEU A 38 -18.50 3.22 -0.14
C LEU A 38 -19.05 2.51 1.10
N GLU A 39 -18.90 1.19 1.14
CA GLU A 39 -19.18 0.35 2.30
C GLU A 39 -17.90 -0.33 2.76
N TYR A 40 -17.63 -0.29 4.07
CA TYR A 40 -16.53 -1.00 4.68
C TYR A 40 -16.97 -1.58 6.03
N LYS A 41 -16.61 -2.85 6.30
CA LYS A 41 -17.02 -3.58 7.52
C LYS A 41 -18.54 -3.47 7.81
N GLY A 42 -19.35 -3.62 6.75
CA GLY A 42 -20.82 -3.64 6.83
C GLY A 42 -21.51 -2.28 7.03
N ARG A 43 -20.78 -1.17 6.88
CA ARG A 43 -21.30 0.18 7.10
C ARG A 43 -20.93 1.10 5.95
N LYS A 44 -21.82 2.03 5.58
CA LYS A 44 -21.48 3.15 4.69
C LYS A 44 -20.36 3.97 5.33
N VAL A 45 -19.36 4.35 4.55
CA VAL A 45 -18.18 5.10 5.00
C VAL A 45 -17.94 6.31 4.11
N LEU A 46 -17.64 7.45 4.74
CA LEU A 46 -17.04 8.60 4.09
C LEU A 46 -15.53 8.54 4.32
N LEU A 47 -14.74 8.63 3.24
CA LEU A 47 -13.29 8.67 3.34
C LEU A 47 -12.83 10.09 3.65
N ILE A 48 -12.08 10.24 4.73
CA ILE A 48 -11.39 11.45 5.17
C ILE A 48 -9.91 11.11 5.08
N GLY A 49 -9.25 11.67 4.06
CA GLY A 49 -7.92 11.24 3.63
C GLY A 49 -6.79 12.17 4.06
N ASP A 50 -5.61 11.57 4.22
CA ASP A 50 -4.31 12.23 4.14
C ASP A 50 -3.47 11.59 3.02
N SER A 51 -2.32 12.17 2.68
CA SER A 51 -1.43 11.62 1.68
C SER A 51 0.02 11.67 2.12
N VAL A 52 0.67 10.50 2.05
CA VAL A 52 2.14 10.40 2.18
C VAL A 52 2.82 10.38 0.81
N THR A 53 2.04 10.24 -0.27
CA THR A 53 2.49 10.11 -1.66
C THR A 53 3.75 9.24 -1.77
N GLN A 54 4.82 9.74 -2.40
CA GLN A 54 6.10 9.06 -2.53
C GLN A 54 6.96 9.06 -1.25
N GLY A 55 6.61 9.87 -0.25
CA GLY A 55 7.42 10.07 0.97
C GLY A 55 7.63 8.77 1.75
N TRP A 56 6.68 7.84 1.70
CA TRP A 56 6.83 6.51 2.32
C TRP A 56 7.98 5.70 1.70
N MET A 57 8.18 5.82 0.39
CA MET A 57 9.22 5.13 -0.39
C MET A 57 10.55 5.89 -0.33
N GLU A 58 10.53 7.20 -0.63
CA GLU A 58 11.72 8.06 -0.70
C GLU A 58 12.46 8.13 0.65
N LEU A 59 11.71 8.27 1.76
CA LEU A 59 12.30 8.32 3.09
C LEU A 59 12.67 6.93 3.63
N GLY A 60 12.13 5.87 3.02
CA GLY A 60 12.32 4.47 3.39
C GLY A 60 12.37 4.22 4.90
N THR A 61 13.51 3.78 5.42
CA THR A 61 13.64 3.43 6.86
C THR A 61 13.61 4.62 7.81
N ASN A 62 13.78 5.85 7.33
CA ASN A 62 13.62 7.05 8.15
C ASN A 62 12.13 7.42 8.37
N PHE A 63 11.22 6.89 7.55
CA PHE A 63 9.78 7.13 7.73
C PHE A 63 9.17 6.17 8.75
N ASN A 64 8.76 6.73 9.89
CA ASN A 64 8.07 6.00 10.94
C ASN A 64 6.57 5.82 10.59
N GLN A 65 6.28 4.74 9.86
CA GLN A 65 4.92 4.44 9.42
C GLN A 65 3.93 4.14 10.55
N THR A 66 4.42 3.62 11.68
CA THR A 66 3.56 3.31 12.83
C THR A 66 3.06 4.59 13.48
N ASP A 67 3.95 5.55 13.73
CA ASP A 67 3.56 6.84 14.33
C ASP A 67 2.69 7.66 13.38
N TYR A 68 2.96 7.60 12.08
CA TYR A 68 2.11 8.21 11.07
C TYR A 68 0.67 7.64 11.13
N LEU A 69 0.50 6.32 11.06
CA LEU A 69 -0.82 5.68 11.12
C LEU A 69 -1.52 5.86 12.48
N ASN A 70 -0.76 5.91 13.59
CA ASN A 70 -1.29 6.27 14.90
C ASN A 70 -1.86 7.70 14.90
N THR A 71 -1.14 8.63 14.29
CA THR A 71 -1.55 10.03 14.18
C THR A 71 -2.82 10.19 13.35
N LEU A 72 -2.90 9.50 12.19
CA LEU A 72 -4.11 9.51 11.36
C LEU A 72 -5.33 9.02 12.15
N SER A 73 -5.19 7.84 12.78
CA SER A 73 -6.24 7.22 13.57
C SER A 73 -6.70 8.13 14.73
N ALA A 74 -5.76 8.75 15.46
CA ALA A 74 -6.07 9.66 16.56
C ALA A 74 -6.81 10.93 16.11
N LYS A 75 -6.61 11.37 14.85
CA LYS A 75 -7.29 12.51 14.24
C LYS A 75 -8.60 12.15 13.54
N GLY A 76 -8.99 10.87 13.53
CA GLY A 76 -10.17 10.40 12.79
C GLY A 76 -10.00 10.37 11.27
N ILE A 77 -8.76 10.47 10.77
CA ILE A 77 -8.44 10.28 9.36
C ILE A 77 -8.46 8.78 9.08
N ASN A 78 -9.26 8.37 8.09
CA ASN A 78 -9.57 6.96 7.83
C ASN A 78 -9.20 6.50 6.40
N ALA A 79 -8.48 7.34 5.65
CA ALA A 79 -7.87 6.97 4.38
C ALA A 79 -6.46 7.57 4.26
N VAL A 80 -5.57 6.86 3.57
CA VAL A 80 -4.25 7.36 3.18
C VAL A 80 -3.95 7.00 1.73
N LEU A 81 -3.44 7.96 0.97
CA LEU A 81 -2.89 7.74 -0.37
C LEU A 81 -1.36 7.56 -0.32
N LEU A 82 -0.87 6.51 -0.96
CA LEU A 82 0.53 6.11 -1.00
C LEU A 82 0.95 5.83 -2.44
N TRP A 83 2.01 6.49 -2.92
CA TRP A 83 2.63 6.18 -4.21
C TRP A 83 3.66 5.08 -4.01
N THR A 84 3.52 4.01 -4.79
CA THR A 84 4.40 2.84 -4.66
C THR A 84 5.85 3.16 -5.04
N TYR A 85 6.06 4.09 -5.96
CA TYR A 85 7.37 4.64 -6.31
C TYR A 85 7.19 5.93 -7.11
N ILE A 86 8.30 6.63 -7.31
CA ILE A 86 8.49 7.76 -8.24
C ILE A 86 9.95 7.73 -8.67
N GLY A 87 10.32 8.36 -9.79
CA GLY A 87 11.73 8.60 -10.09
C GLY A 87 12.38 9.54 -9.05
N VAL A 88 13.62 9.26 -8.63
CA VAL A 88 14.36 10.15 -7.71
C VAL A 88 15.60 10.68 -8.42
N VAL A 89 15.69 12.00 -8.54
CA VAL A 89 16.82 12.70 -9.20
C VAL A 89 17.81 13.23 -8.16
N ASN A 90 17.32 13.93 -7.14
CA ASN A 90 18.14 14.49 -6.07
C ASN A 90 17.26 14.79 -4.84
N GLN A 91 17.43 14.04 -3.75
CA GLN A 91 16.64 14.22 -2.52
C GLN A 91 17.09 15.43 -1.70
N VAL A 92 18.37 15.78 -1.75
CA VAL A 92 18.92 16.96 -1.05
C VAL A 92 18.31 18.26 -1.61
N GLN A 93 18.04 18.31 -2.91
CA GLN A 93 17.39 19.45 -3.56
C GLN A 93 15.85 19.45 -3.41
N ASP A 94 15.25 18.34 -2.99
CA ASP A 94 13.82 18.29 -2.70
C ASP A 94 13.56 18.89 -1.31
N ALA A 95 13.00 20.10 -1.26
CA ALA A 95 12.76 20.83 0.00
C ALA A 95 11.85 20.10 1.00
N ARG A 96 11.14 19.05 0.56
CA ARG A 96 10.32 18.19 1.44
C ARG A 96 11.14 17.13 2.16
N ILE A 97 12.32 16.81 1.64
CA ILE A 97 13.25 15.82 2.20
C ILE A 97 14.49 16.53 2.74
N GLY A 98 15.29 17.17 1.86
CA GLY A 98 16.45 17.97 2.22
C GLY A 98 17.71 17.19 2.62
N TYR A 99 17.74 15.87 2.42
CA TYR A 99 18.89 15.00 2.71
C TYR A 99 18.81 13.69 1.90
N ASP A 100 19.90 12.93 1.85
CA ASP A 100 19.94 11.61 1.23
C ASP A 100 19.32 10.56 2.16
N ALA A 101 18.03 10.27 1.94
CA ALA A 101 17.28 9.30 2.72
C ALA A 101 17.48 7.87 2.19
N PRO A 102 17.34 6.85 3.04
CA PRO A 102 17.51 5.46 2.62
C PRO A 102 16.27 4.97 1.87
N GLU A 103 16.14 5.35 0.60
CA GLU A 103 15.10 4.90 -0.33
C GLU A 103 14.90 3.38 -0.27
N ILE A 104 13.66 2.92 -0.35
CA ILE A 104 13.36 1.49 -0.49
C ILE A 104 12.54 1.25 -1.76
N TRP A 105 13.16 0.64 -2.78
CA TRP A 105 12.54 0.47 -4.09
C TRP A 105 11.77 -0.84 -4.26
N PRO A 106 10.77 -0.91 -5.15
CA PRO A 106 10.05 -2.17 -5.43
C PRO A 106 10.89 -3.25 -6.10
N TRP A 107 11.94 -2.85 -6.80
CA TRP A 107 12.86 -3.75 -7.51
C TRP A 107 14.23 -3.76 -6.86
N LYS A 108 15.01 -4.82 -7.12
CA LYS A 108 16.41 -4.82 -6.74
C LYS A 108 17.15 -3.70 -7.47
N LYS A 109 18.05 -3.05 -6.73
CA LYS A 109 18.90 -1.95 -7.21
C LYS A 109 20.34 -2.23 -6.80
N SER A 110 21.28 -2.11 -7.73
CA SER A 110 22.72 -2.23 -7.49
C SER A 110 23.42 -0.97 -7.99
N GLY A 111 23.90 -0.15 -7.05
CA GLY A 111 24.33 1.22 -7.38
C GLY A 111 23.15 2.02 -7.95
N SER A 112 23.28 2.53 -9.18
CA SER A 112 22.23 3.24 -9.89
C SER A 112 21.33 2.35 -10.75
N LEU A 113 21.69 1.08 -10.96
CA LEU A 113 20.99 0.20 -11.90
C LEU A 113 19.88 -0.60 -11.21
N PHE A 114 18.70 -0.61 -11.81
CA PHE A 114 17.55 -1.42 -11.42
C PHE A 114 17.47 -2.72 -12.23
N ASP A 115 16.99 -3.77 -11.58
CA ASP A 115 16.59 -5.02 -12.24
C ASP A 115 15.06 -5.21 -12.12
N LEU A 116 14.32 -4.78 -13.14
CA LEU A 116 12.86 -4.88 -13.17
C LEU A 116 12.32 -6.31 -13.29
N SER A 117 13.20 -7.31 -13.40
CA SER A 117 12.84 -8.73 -13.33
C SER A 117 12.87 -9.29 -11.91
N GLN A 118 13.47 -8.57 -10.97
CA GLN A 118 13.64 -9.01 -9.59
C GLN A 118 13.03 -8.03 -8.60
N PHE A 119 11.97 -8.47 -7.91
CA PHE A 119 11.36 -7.72 -6.83
C PHE A 119 12.24 -7.68 -5.57
N ASN A 120 12.16 -6.56 -4.86
CA ASN A 120 12.82 -6.35 -3.58
C ASN A 120 11.88 -6.79 -2.43
N GLN A 121 12.08 -8.00 -1.89
CA GLN A 121 11.18 -8.53 -0.86
C GLN A 121 11.03 -7.62 0.38
N PRO A 122 12.11 -7.01 0.93
CA PRO A 122 12.00 -6.00 1.98
C PRO A 122 11.00 -4.85 1.72
N TYR A 123 10.88 -4.37 0.47
CA TYR A 123 9.89 -3.35 0.11
C TYR A 123 8.47 -3.86 0.32
N PHE A 124 8.17 -5.05 -0.19
CA PHE A 124 6.83 -5.64 -0.11
C PHE A 124 6.47 -6.08 1.31
N ASP A 125 7.44 -6.55 2.09
CA ASP A 125 7.22 -6.87 3.51
C ASP A 125 6.89 -5.61 4.31
N ARG A 126 7.56 -4.49 4.04
CA ARG A 126 7.23 -3.20 4.64
C ARG A 126 5.86 -2.69 4.19
N LEU A 127 5.51 -2.85 2.92
CA LEU A 127 4.19 -2.46 2.39
C LEU A 127 3.06 -3.26 3.03
N LYS A 128 3.21 -4.58 3.17
CA LYS A 128 2.26 -5.43 3.92
C LYS A 128 2.16 -5.03 5.38
N SER A 129 3.27 -4.69 6.02
CA SER A 129 3.28 -4.18 7.40
C SER A 129 2.50 -2.86 7.51
N PHE A 130 2.66 -1.94 6.55
CA PHE A 130 1.90 -0.70 6.49
C PHE A 130 0.40 -0.96 6.35
N VAL A 131 0.02 -1.76 5.35
CA VAL A 131 -1.38 -2.07 5.03
C VAL A 131 -2.09 -2.81 6.17
N SER A 132 -1.44 -3.83 6.75
CA SER A 132 -1.99 -4.57 7.90
C SER A 132 -2.17 -3.68 9.14
N THR A 133 -1.21 -2.79 9.41
CA THR A 133 -1.31 -1.84 10.52
C THR A 133 -2.45 -0.84 10.29
N ALA A 134 -2.61 -0.37 9.05
CA ALA A 134 -3.73 0.49 8.66
C ALA A 134 -5.08 -0.23 8.80
N GLU A 135 -5.16 -1.51 8.39
CA GLU A 135 -6.38 -2.32 8.46
C GLU A 135 -6.88 -2.49 9.89
N ALA A 136 -5.95 -2.77 10.80
CA ALA A 136 -6.21 -2.89 12.24
C ALA A 136 -6.78 -1.58 12.84
N LYS A 137 -6.43 -0.44 12.24
CA LYS A 137 -6.93 0.90 12.64
C LYS A 137 -8.16 1.35 11.87
N GLY A 138 -8.65 0.54 10.92
CA GLY A 138 -9.78 0.91 10.06
C GLY A 138 -9.44 2.01 9.04
N ILE A 139 -8.16 2.16 8.69
CA ILE A 139 -7.68 3.10 7.68
C ILE A 139 -7.62 2.38 6.33
N ILE A 140 -8.27 2.96 5.32
CA ILE A 140 -8.18 2.52 3.93
C ILE A 140 -6.86 3.01 3.32
N VAL A 141 -6.14 2.14 2.63
CA VAL A 141 -4.91 2.48 1.91
C VAL A 141 -5.20 2.50 0.42
N ILE A 142 -5.10 3.68 -0.17
CA ILE A 142 -5.15 3.89 -1.61
C ILE A 142 -3.72 3.72 -2.14
N ILE A 143 -3.49 2.64 -2.88
CA ILE A 143 -2.21 2.27 -3.47
C ILE A 143 -2.18 2.81 -4.90
N THR A 144 -1.41 3.88 -5.10
CA THR A 144 -1.15 4.43 -6.43
C THR A 144 -0.06 3.60 -7.11
N VAL A 145 -0.43 2.91 -8.19
CA VAL A 145 0.43 1.96 -8.90
C VAL A 145 1.48 2.66 -9.76
N HIS A 146 1.08 3.69 -10.50
CA HIS A 146 1.96 4.47 -11.38
C HIS A 146 1.75 5.97 -11.14
N ASP A 147 2.76 6.79 -11.48
CA ASP A 147 2.73 8.23 -11.24
C ASP A 147 3.11 9.04 -12.49
N GLY A 148 2.44 10.18 -12.66
CA GLY A 148 2.58 11.11 -13.79
C GLY A 148 3.86 11.94 -13.79
N TRP A 149 4.56 12.06 -12.67
CA TRP A 149 5.78 12.87 -12.54
C TRP A 149 7.00 12.23 -13.19
N THR A 150 6.87 11.00 -13.69
CA THR A 150 7.84 10.40 -14.60
C THR A 150 8.19 11.34 -15.78
N LYS A 151 7.27 12.23 -16.21
CA LYS A 151 7.53 13.28 -17.22
C LYS A 151 8.70 14.22 -16.89
N GLU A 152 8.89 14.53 -15.60
CA GLU A 152 9.93 15.45 -15.11
C GLU A 152 11.07 14.71 -14.41
N ARG A 153 10.80 13.50 -13.92
CA ARG A 153 11.74 12.71 -13.11
C ARG A 153 12.28 11.47 -13.83
N PHE A 154 12.12 11.37 -15.15
CA PHE A 154 12.52 10.20 -15.93
C PHE A 154 14.00 9.84 -15.78
N SER A 155 14.88 10.83 -15.62
CA SER A 155 16.32 10.60 -15.43
C SER A 155 16.65 9.78 -14.17
N GLY A 156 15.76 9.78 -13.18
CA GLY A 156 15.84 8.99 -11.95
C GLY A 156 14.86 7.82 -11.88
N HIS A 157 14.14 7.53 -12.98
CA HIS A 157 13.04 6.58 -12.98
C HIS A 157 13.50 5.16 -13.34
N PRO A 158 13.02 4.10 -12.65
CA PRO A 158 13.49 2.73 -12.85
C PRO A 158 13.26 2.16 -14.27
N PHE A 159 12.32 2.72 -15.03
CA PHE A 159 12.09 2.34 -16.43
C PHE A 159 13.06 2.98 -17.43
N ASN A 160 13.88 3.95 -17.01
CA ASN A 160 14.88 4.57 -17.87
C ASN A 160 16.01 3.58 -18.18
N GLN A 161 16.34 3.43 -19.45
CA GLN A 161 17.39 2.55 -19.94
C GLN A 161 18.77 2.87 -19.35
N ALA A 162 19.08 4.14 -19.06
CA ALA A 162 20.33 4.52 -18.40
C ALA A 162 20.45 3.96 -16.98
N LEU A 163 19.31 3.56 -16.37
CA LEU A 163 19.21 2.96 -15.05
C LEU A 163 18.82 1.47 -15.10
N GLY A 164 18.95 0.81 -16.27
CA GLY A 164 18.65 -0.62 -16.44
C GLY A 164 17.21 -0.95 -16.83
N GLY A 165 16.36 0.06 -17.04
CA GLY A 165 14.99 -0.10 -17.54
C GLY A 165 14.88 -0.32 -19.06
N PRO A 166 13.67 -0.51 -19.61
CA PRO A 166 13.48 -0.80 -21.03
C PRO A 166 13.28 0.43 -21.92
N LEU A 167 13.18 1.64 -21.38
CA LEU A 167 12.72 2.82 -22.11
C LEU A 167 13.84 3.84 -22.34
N SER A 168 13.98 4.30 -23.58
CA SER A 168 14.95 5.34 -23.95
C SER A 168 14.42 6.77 -23.74
N VAL A 169 13.11 6.95 -23.87
CA VAL A 169 12.42 8.22 -23.69
C VAL A 169 11.26 8.08 -22.70
N ARG A 170 10.94 9.18 -22.01
CA ARG A 170 9.91 9.19 -20.96
C ARG A 170 8.50 8.93 -21.49
N ASP A 171 8.22 9.36 -22.72
CA ASP A 171 6.88 9.35 -23.31
C ASP A 171 6.42 7.90 -23.58
N ASP A 172 7.37 6.99 -23.78
CA ASP A 172 7.12 5.56 -23.94
C ASP A 172 6.60 4.88 -22.68
N TYR A 173 6.67 5.53 -21.51
CA TYR A 173 6.22 4.93 -20.25
C TYR A 173 4.73 4.61 -20.25
N VAL A 174 3.89 5.47 -20.84
CA VAL A 174 2.45 5.18 -20.99
C VAL A 174 2.11 4.38 -22.25
N ASN A 175 3.10 4.12 -23.12
CA ASN A 175 2.90 3.36 -24.34
C ASN A 175 2.94 1.85 -24.04
N LEU A 176 1.77 1.27 -23.82
CA LEU A 176 1.60 -0.17 -23.60
C LEU A 176 1.72 -1.01 -24.88
N GLY A 177 1.91 -0.37 -26.06
CA GLY A 177 2.25 -1.07 -27.30
C GLY A 177 3.68 -1.62 -27.30
N ILE A 178 4.56 -1.07 -26.47
CA ILE A 178 5.93 -1.55 -26.28
C ILE A 178 5.88 -2.78 -25.36
N SER A 179 6.11 -3.96 -25.92
CA SER A 179 5.88 -5.23 -25.21
C SER A 179 6.70 -5.35 -23.92
N THR A 180 7.96 -4.91 -23.92
CA THR A 180 8.81 -4.93 -22.71
C THR A 180 8.30 -3.99 -21.64
N ASN A 181 7.82 -2.79 -21.99
CA ASN A 181 7.21 -1.86 -21.05
C ASN A 181 5.95 -2.46 -20.40
N LYS A 182 5.02 -2.90 -21.25
CA LYS A 182 3.76 -3.54 -20.83
C LYS A 182 4.02 -4.71 -19.88
N LEU A 183 4.91 -5.63 -20.24
CA LEU A 183 5.22 -6.81 -19.42
C LEU A 183 5.78 -6.43 -18.04
N ARG A 184 6.62 -5.39 -17.94
CA ARG A 184 7.17 -4.95 -16.64
C ARG A 184 6.11 -4.28 -15.76
N GLN A 185 5.24 -3.46 -16.34
CA GLN A 185 4.14 -2.84 -15.60
C GLN A 185 3.10 -3.86 -15.13
N GLU A 186 2.70 -4.79 -16.01
CA GLU A 186 1.79 -5.88 -15.66
C GLU A 186 2.36 -6.78 -14.56
N ALA A 187 3.65 -7.12 -14.64
CA ALA A 187 4.31 -7.89 -13.58
C ALA A 187 4.28 -7.17 -12.23
N PHE A 188 4.46 -5.84 -12.23
CA PHE A 188 4.41 -5.04 -11.01
C PHE A 188 2.99 -4.94 -10.43
N ALA A 189 1.98 -4.68 -11.26
CA ALA A 189 0.58 -4.68 -10.86
C ALA A 189 0.16 -6.05 -10.29
N GLN A 190 0.55 -7.14 -10.96
CA GLN A 190 0.29 -8.50 -10.49
C GLN A 190 0.96 -8.78 -9.14
N LYS A 191 2.19 -8.28 -8.92
CA LYS A 191 2.88 -8.41 -7.64
C LYS A 191 2.16 -7.65 -6.53
N LEU A 192 1.70 -6.43 -6.77
CA LEU A 192 0.90 -5.67 -5.80
C LEU A 192 -0.40 -6.40 -5.44
N ILE A 193 -1.14 -6.89 -6.44
CA ILE A 193 -2.36 -7.68 -6.22
C ILE A 193 -2.05 -8.92 -5.38
N SER A 194 -0.97 -9.64 -5.70
CA SER A 194 -0.57 -10.85 -4.97
C SER A 194 -0.19 -10.57 -3.52
N GLU A 195 0.49 -9.46 -3.23
CA GLU A 195 0.96 -9.13 -1.88
C GLU A 195 -0.14 -8.49 -1.02
N LEU A 196 -1.09 -7.79 -1.64
CA LEU A 196 -2.06 -6.95 -0.94
C LEU A 196 -3.52 -7.40 -1.07
N GLY A 197 -3.84 -8.32 -1.99
CA GLY A 197 -5.22 -8.73 -2.27
C GLY A 197 -5.91 -9.46 -1.12
N ALA A 198 -5.18 -9.88 -0.09
CA ALA A 198 -5.74 -10.48 1.12
C ALA A 198 -6.28 -9.44 2.13
N TYR A 199 -5.92 -8.15 1.99
CA TYR A 199 -6.34 -7.11 2.92
C TYR A 199 -7.63 -6.43 2.44
N SER A 200 -8.56 -6.21 3.36
CA SER A 200 -9.88 -5.64 3.06
C SER A 200 -9.90 -4.13 2.91
N ASN A 201 -8.83 -3.46 3.34
CA ASN A 201 -8.70 -2.00 3.38
C ASN A 201 -7.90 -1.44 2.20
N VAL A 202 -7.70 -2.18 1.12
CA VAL A 202 -6.89 -1.73 -0.04
C VAL A 202 -7.79 -1.28 -1.18
N MET A 203 -7.47 -0.12 -1.74
CA MET A 203 -7.98 0.37 -3.02
C MET A 203 -6.79 0.62 -3.95
N PHE A 204 -6.90 0.26 -5.22
CA PHE A 204 -5.87 0.56 -6.20
C PHE A 204 -6.25 1.79 -7.03
N GLU A 205 -5.37 2.78 -7.04
CA GLU A 205 -5.40 3.87 -8.00
C GLU A 205 -4.39 3.53 -9.09
N MET A 206 -4.84 3.37 -10.34
CA MET A 206 -3.95 2.90 -11.40
C MET A 206 -2.84 3.90 -11.70
N PHE A 207 -3.17 5.20 -11.72
CA PHE A 207 -2.25 6.22 -12.20
C PHE A 207 -2.55 7.58 -11.59
N ASN A 208 -1.60 8.16 -10.86
CA ASN A 208 -1.68 9.56 -10.45
C ASN A 208 -1.41 10.46 -11.66
N GLU A 209 -2.35 11.33 -12.02
CA GLU A 209 -2.20 12.35 -13.08
C GLU A 209 -1.77 11.76 -14.45
N GLY A 210 -2.24 10.55 -14.77
CA GLY A 210 -1.88 9.86 -16.02
C GLY A 210 -2.29 10.63 -17.28
N ASP A 211 -3.38 11.40 -17.22
CA ASP A 211 -3.89 12.21 -18.35
C ASP A 211 -2.88 13.27 -18.81
N TRP A 212 -1.90 13.64 -17.98
CA TRP A 212 -0.87 14.61 -18.35
C TRP A 212 0.16 14.08 -19.36
N TYR A 213 0.14 12.78 -19.64
CA TYR A 213 0.90 12.21 -20.75
C TYR A 213 0.30 12.49 -22.13
N ASN A 214 -0.87 13.16 -22.20
CA ASN A 214 -1.59 13.60 -23.40
C ASN A 214 -1.06 13.08 -24.75
N GLN A 215 -1.69 11.99 -25.19
CA GLN A 215 -2.53 11.93 -26.39
C GLN A 215 -2.23 13.01 -27.46
N THR A 216 -1.06 12.94 -28.10
CA THR A 216 -0.86 13.53 -29.43
C THR A 216 -1.10 12.48 -30.51
#